data_AF-A0A9D6UHY6-F1
#
_entry.id   AF-A0A9D6UHY6-F1
#
_cell.length_a   1.000
_cell.length_b   1.000
_cell.length_c   1.000
_cell.angle_alpha   90.00
_cell.angle_beta   90.00
_cell.angle_gamma   90.00
#
_symmetry.space_group_name_H-M   'P 1'
#
loop_
_entity.id
_entity.type
_entity.pdbx_description
1 polymer ?
#
loop_
_entity_poly.entity_id
_entity_poly.type
_entity_poly.pdbx_seq_one_letter_code
_entity_poly.pdbx_strand_id
1 'polypeptide(L)'
;MQFKMAVKRIFLLSALISLILISGASAHGGGLSPEGKLFIVGAGAYEDKLWDVAALAFNRFLAEYPKNKKAEEVTHLLGVCYMQMKEYQLAIKVFMGFLERYPKSSLYQIVLIRLGEVYLKSDNQNEAVKIFQLLSSTKEIDKNADAALFTLGESYIKMGKYKEAAEEFINFPQRFPESKFKNESYYWAGEALFNLENYKEAKTYYKRFYDLMPEHPLSDDALNGVAWCEYKSNALKAAIASFNMLISKYPDSELIPAALFRAGNINLKLSKSNDALKAFQKLVEKYPKERIAIDAHLELGKLYIQKKEYAKASLHFERAQESEIKEIKTEASYYLGESEAARENYNGAIAAFEKIISYGISDNAWLSLAYVKIGINKERMKLLDDARTAYQKALEILEDKDLKAFAEERLKVLKARGASKN
;
A
#
# COMPACT_ATOMS: atom_id res chain seq x y z
N MET A 1 -35.08 0.34 -26.84
CA MET A 1 -34.72 1.65 -26.25
C MET A 1 -35.86 2.67 -26.36
N GLN A 2 -36.50 2.85 -27.52
CA GLN A 2 -37.59 3.82 -27.70
C GLN A 2 -38.88 3.51 -26.91
N PHE A 3 -39.23 2.24 -26.71
CA PHE A 3 -40.42 1.85 -25.93
C PHE A 3 -40.32 2.22 -24.44
N LYS A 4 -39.15 2.01 -23.80
CA LYS A 4 -38.89 2.45 -22.42
C LYS A 4 -38.92 3.98 -22.28
N MET A 5 -38.46 4.72 -23.29
CA MET A 5 -38.56 6.19 -23.31
C MET A 5 -40.01 6.67 -23.47
N ALA A 6 -40.81 6.00 -24.30
CA ALA A 6 -42.23 6.34 -24.49
C ALA A 6 -43.05 6.11 -23.22
N VAL A 7 -42.87 4.97 -22.53
CA VAL A 7 -43.53 4.69 -21.25
C VAL A 7 -43.09 5.68 -20.17
N LYS A 8 -41.79 6.00 -20.07
CA LYS A 8 -41.28 7.00 -19.12
C LYS A 8 -41.86 8.40 -19.39
N ARG A 9 -42.02 8.79 -20.67
CA ARG A 9 -42.67 10.05 -21.07
C ARG A 9 -44.16 10.09 -20.75
N ILE A 10 -44.89 8.99 -20.93
CA ILE A 10 -46.33 8.91 -20.60
C ILE A 10 -46.54 9.03 -19.09
N PHE A 11 -45.72 8.35 -18.27
CA PHE A 11 -45.76 8.48 -16.80
C PHE A 11 -45.35 9.88 -16.33
N LEU A 12 -44.32 10.47 -16.94
CA LEU A 12 -43.92 11.86 -16.69
C LEU A 12 -45.05 12.84 -17.01
N LEU A 13 -45.73 12.67 -18.16
CA LEU A 13 -46.88 13.47 -18.57
C LEU A 13 -48.06 13.29 -17.62
N SER A 14 -48.40 12.06 -17.19
CA SER A 14 -49.48 11.84 -16.23
C SER A 14 -49.15 12.39 -14.84
N ALA A 15 -47.90 12.30 -14.40
CA ALA A 15 -47.41 12.86 -13.14
C ALA A 15 -47.40 14.40 -13.18
N LEU A 16 -46.96 14.99 -14.29
CA LEU A 16 -47.03 16.43 -14.55
C LEU A 16 -48.49 16.93 -14.60
N ILE A 17 -49.39 16.19 -15.26
CA ILE A 17 -50.82 16.51 -15.32
C ILE A 17 -51.45 16.43 -13.93
N SER A 18 -51.12 15.43 -13.12
CA SER A 18 -51.60 15.35 -11.72
C SER A 18 -50.99 16.45 -10.83
N LEU A 19 -49.74 16.85 -11.05
CA LEU A 19 -49.14 18.05 -10.42
C LEU A 19 -49.85 19.35 -10.84
N ILE A 20 -50.25 19.50 -12.10
CA ILE A 20 -50.97 20.67 -12.63
C ILE A 20 -52.42 20.71 -12.10
N LEU A 21 -53.08 19.55 -11.94
CA LEU A 21 -54.47 19.47 -11.44
C LEU A 21 -54.59 19.75 -9.93
N ILE A 22 -53.51 19.70 -9.16
CA ILE A 22 -53.52 20.03 -7.72
C ILE A 22 -53.79 21.52 -7.46
N SER A 23 -53.50 22.42 -8.41
CA SER A 23 -53.76 23.87 -8.24
C SER A 23 -55.20 24.31 -8.55
N GLY A 24 -56.10 23.40 -8.94
CA GLY A 24 -57.41 23.78 -9.52
C GLY A 24 -58.67 23.35 -8.77
N ALA A 25 -58.61 22.58 -7.68
CA ALA A 25 -59.82 22.01 -7.06
C ALA A 25 -59.96 22.41 -5.58
N SER A 26 -60.71 23.48 -5.34
CA SER A 26 -61.34 23.75 -4.06
C SER A 26 -62.49 22.76 -3.82
N ALA A 27 -62.43 22.10 -2.66
CA ALA A 27 -63.50 21.48 -1.88
C ALA A 27 -64.58 20.64 -2.60
N HIS A 28 -64.64 19.34 -2.30
CA HIS A 28 -65.72 18.64 -1.58
C HIS A 28 -65.55 17.11 -1.73
N GLY A 29 -65.39 16.40 -0.61
CA GLY A 29 -65.47 14.93 -0.52
C GLY A 29 -64.13 14.20 -0.33
N GLY A 30 -63.82 13.79 0.91
CA GLY A 30 -62.90 12.69 1.27
C GLY A 30 -61.47 12.67 0.73
N GLY A 31 -61.02 13.70 0.01
CA GLY A 31 -59.73 13.72 -0.69
C GLY A 31 -58.58 14.27 0.15
N LEU A 32 -57.37 13.77 -0.11
CA LEU A 32 -56.12 14.29 0.44
C LEU A 32 -56.00 15.81 0.27
N SER A 33 -55.45 16.49 1.29
CA SER A 33 -55.11 17.91 1.20
C SER A 33 -54.07 18.17 0.10
N PRO A 34 -53.98 19.39 -0.47
CA PRO A 34 -53.01 19.71 -1.52
C PRO A 34 -51.57 19.33 -1.17
N GLU A 35 -51.12 19.62 0.06
CA GLU A 35 -49.82 19.22 0.58
C GLU A 35 -49.69 17.69 0.74
N GLY A 36 -50.78 17.01 1.13
CA GLY A 36 -50.84 15.55 1.19
C GLY A 36 -50.69 14.90 -0.19
N LYS A 37 -51.29 15.49 -1.23
CA LYS A 37 -51.16 15.02 -2.62
C LYS A 37 -49.73 15.17 -3.12
N LEU A 38 -49.10 16.32 -2.92
CA LEU A 38 -47.70 16.54 -3.30
C LEU A 38 -46.75 15.55 -2.61
N PHE A 39 -46.96 15.32 -1.31
CA PHE A 39 -46.17 14.34 -0.57
C PHE A 39 -46.33 12.92 -1.14
N ILE A 40 -47.56 12.46 -1.37
CA ILE A 40 -47.80 11.09 -1.88
C ILE A 40 -47.23 10.92 -3.29
N VAL A 41 -47.41 11.91 -4.17
CA VAL A 41 -46.84 11.86 -5.52
C VAL A 41 -45.31 11.77 -5.44
N GLY A 42 -44.68 12.61 -4.61
CA GLY A 42 -43.23 12.58 -4.42
C GLY A 42 -42.73 11.27 -3.83
N ALA A 43 -43.38 10.76 -2.78
CA ALA A 43 -43.02 9.53 -2.10
C ALA A 43 -43.21 8.29 -2.99
N GLY A 44 -44.33 8.18 -3.71
CA GLY A 44 -44.56 7.09 -4.66
C GLY A 44 -43.55 7.12 -5.81
N ALA A 45 -43.29 8.29 -6.38
CA ALA A 45 -42.24 8.44 -7.39
C ALA A 45 -40.84 8.08 -6.85
N TYR A 46 -40.55 8.39 -5.59
CA TYR A 46 -39.30 8.02 -4.93
C TYR A 46 -39.16 6.50 -4.78
N GLU A 47 -40.22 5.81 -4.33
CA GLU A 47 -40.27 4.35 -4.23
C GLU A 47 -40.08 3.68 -5.61
N ASP A 48 -40.70 4.25 -6.65
CA ASP A 48 -40.58 3.84 -8.05
C ASP A 48 -39.24 4.25 -8.70
N LYS A 49 -38.36 4.93 -7.96
CA LYS A 49 -37.04 5.43 -8.41
C LYS A 49 -37.13 6.41 -9.59
N LEU A 50 -38.26 7.10 -9.72
CA LEU A 50 -38.48 8.23 -10.62
C LEU A 50 -37.97 9.51 -9.97
N TRP A 51 -36.64 9.60 -9.81
CA TRP A 51 -35.97 10.63 -9.02
C TRP A 51 -36.26 12.07 -9.46
N ASP A 52 -36.45 12.27 -10.76
CA ASP A 52 -36.79 13.56 -11.38
C ASP A 52 -38.21 14.01 -10.99
N VAL A 53 -39.19 13.10 -11.08
CA VAL A 53 -40.58 13.35 -10.67
C VAL A 53 -40.68 13.58 -9.17
N ALA A 54 -40.00 12.74 -8.39
CA ALA A 54 -39.95 12.87 -6.94
C ALA A 54 -39.34 14.22 -6.52
N ALA A 55 -38.19 14.58 -7.08
CA ALA A 55 -37.54 15.86 -6.80
C ALA A 55 -38.43 17.06 -7.18
N LEU A 56 -39.16 17.00 -8.28
CA LEU A 56 -40.09 18.06 -8.68
C LEU A 56 -41.23 18.23 -7.66
N ALA A 57 -41.88 17.14 -7.27
CA ALA A 57 -42.97 17.15 -6.30
C ALA A 57 -42.50 17.64 -4.91
N PHE A 58 -41.32 17.18 -4.47
CA PHE A 58 -40.72 17.59 -3.20
C PHE A 58 -40.29 19.05 -3.19
N ASN A 59 -39.69 19.57 -4.27
CA ASN A 59 -39.37 21.00 -4.37
C ASN A 59 -40.62 21.86 -4.25
N ARG A 60 -41.70 21.49 -4.94
CA ARG A 60 -42.97 22.21 -4.87
C ARG A 60 -43.58 22.15 -3.47
N PHE A 61 -43.54 20.98 -2.83
CA PHE A 61 -43.99 20.82 -1.45
C PHE A 61 -43.24 21.76 -0.49
N LEU A 62 -41.90 21.85 -0.60
CA LEU A 62 -41.10 22.70 0.27
C LEU A 62 -41.26 24.19 -0.02
N ALA A 63 -41.58 24.57 -1.26
CA ALA A 63 -41.85 25.94 -1.65
C ALA A 63 -43.21 26.45 -1.14
N GLU A 64 -44.26 25.63 -1.31
CA GLU A 64 -45.63 26.01 -0.93
C GLU A 64 -45.91 25.79 0.56
N TYR A 65 -45.27 24.79 1.19
CA TYR A 65 -45.55 24.35 2.56
C TYR A 65 -44.29 24.23 3.44
N PRO A 66 -43.43 25.26 3.54
CA PRO A 66 -42.13 25.18 4.22
C PRO A 66 -42.21 24.89 5.73
N LYS A 67 -43.35 25.17 6.37
CA LYS A 67 -43.58 24.93 7.82
C LYS A 67 -44.31 23.61 8.10
N ASN A 68 -44.56 22.79 7.08
CA ASN A 68 -45.25 21.52 7.26
C ASN A 68 -44.42 20.57 8.15
N LYS A 69 -45.08 19.76 8.98
CA LYS A 69 -44.41 18.77 9.83
C LYS A 69 -43.55 17.76 9.06
N LYS A 70 -43.85 17.52 7.78
CA LYS A 70 -43.06 16.64 6.89
C LYS A 70 -41.94 17.36 6.15
N ALA A 71 -41.74 18.65 6.36
CA ALA A 71 -40.74 19.42 5.62
C ALA A 71 -39.31 18.89 5.84
N GLU A 72 -38.98 18.40 7.03
CA GLU A 72 -37.68 17.75 7.28
C GLU A 72 -37.52 16.47 6.43
N GLU A 73 -38.48 15.55 6.51
CA GLU A 73 -38.48 14.29 5.77
C GLU A 73 -38.37 14.53 4.26
N VAL A 74 -39.19 15.45 3.73
CA VAL A 74 -39.19 15.82 2.32
C VAL A 74 -37.86 16.45 1.89
N THR A 75 -37.23 17.26 2.75
CA THR A 75 -35.91 17.86 2.44
C THR A 75 -34.83 16.78 2.34
N HIS A 76 -34.82 15.81 3.26
CA HIS A 76 -33.92 14.66 3.17
C HIS A 76 -34.15 13.85 1.89
N LEU A 77 -35.41 13.49 1.58
CA LEU A 77 -35.76 12.72 0.38
C LEU A 77 -35.38 13.46 -0.91
N LEU A 78 -35.56 14.78 -0.96
CA LEU A 78 -35.14 15.62 -2.08
C LEU A 78 -33.62 15.56 -2.29
N GLY A 79 -32.84 15.67 -1.22
CA GLY A 79 -31.38 15.55 -1.29
C GLY A 79 -30.94 14.18 -1.83
N VAL A 80 -31.62 13.10 -1.41
CA VAL A 80 -31.38 11.76 -1.94
C VAL A 80 -31.73 11.66 -3.43
N CYS A 81 -32.85 12.26 -3.87
CA CYS A 81 -33.19 12.31 -5.30
C CYS A 81 -32.06 12.94 -6.12
N TYR A 82 -31.54 14.09 -5.69
CA TYR A 82 -30.42 14.75 -6.37
C TYR A 82 -29.14 13.89 -6.36
N MET A 83 -28.85 13.22 -5.24
CA MET A 83 -27.73 12.29 -5.17
C MET A 83 -27.86 11.16 -6.19
N GLN A 84 -29.06 10.55 -6.33
CA GLN A 84 -29.31 9.47 -7.28
C GLN A 84 -29.25 9.93 -8.73
N MET A 85 -29.65 11.18 -9.01
CA MET A 85 -29.49 11.82 -10.32
C MET A 85 -28.05 12.26 -10.61
N LYS A 86 -27.11 12.08 -9.65
CA LYS A 86 -25.73 12.58 -9.71
C LYS A 86 -25.61 14.10 -9.78
N GLU A 87 -26.66 14.81 -9.40
CA GLU A 87 -26.69 16.26 -9.27
C GLU A 87 -26.06 16.66 -7.92
N TYR A 88 -24.78 16.34 -7.73
CA TYR A 88 -24.12 16.40 -6.43
C TYR A 88 -24.12 17.79 -5.81
N GLN A 89 -23.98 18.84 -6.62
CA GLN A 89 -24.02 20.23 -6.12
C GLN A 89 -25.40 20.59 -5.56
N LEU A 90 -26.48 20.12 -6.19
CA LEU A 90 -27.84 20.32 -5.68
C LEU A 90 -28.08 19.50 -4.41
N ALA A 91 -27.61 18.25 -4.38
CA ALA A 91 -27.69 17.40 -3.18
C ALA A 91 -26.95 18.03 -1.99
N ILE A 92 -25.71 18.51 -2.19
CA ILE A 92 -24.92 19.21 -1.17
C ILE A 92 -25.68 20.42 -0.65
N LYS A 93 -26.21 21.28 -1.54
CA LYS A 93 -26.98 22.47 -1.14
C LYS A 93 -28.20 22.11 -0.29
N VAL A 94 -28.94 21.07 -0.68
CA VAL A 94 -30.14 20.61 0.04
C VAL A 94 -29.77 20.05 1.42
N PHE A 95 -28.75 19.20 1.50
CA PHE A 95 -28.32 18.61 2.77
C PHE A 95 -27.67 19.62 3.73
N MET A 96 -26.84 20.55 3.23
CA MET A 96 -26.30 21.64 4.05
C MET A 96 -27.43 22.51 4.63
N GLY A 97 -28.40 22.89 3.79
CA GLY A 97 -29.57 23.65 4.24
C GLY A 97 -30.44 22.87 5.24
N PHE A 98 -30.49 21.54 5.12
CA PHE A 98 -31.14 20.69 6.13
C PHE A 98 -30.43 20.80 7.49
N LEU A 99 -29.09 20.63 7.51
CA LEU A 99 -28.31 20.64 8.75
C LEU A 99 -28.40 21.99 9.48
N GLU A 100 -28.46 23.09 8.72
CA GLU A 100 -28.65 24.44 9.28
C GLU A 100 -30.06 24.66 9.85
N ARG A 101 -31.09 24.20 9.13
CA ARG A 101 -32.50 24.47 9.51
C ARG A 101 -33.03 23.52 10.57
N TYR A 102 -32.54 22.28 10.59
CA TYR A 102 -33.05 21.22 11.45
C TYR A 102 -31.95 20.55 12.30
N PRO A 103 -31.16 21.32 13.09
CA PRO A 103 -30.02 20.78 13.85
C PRO A 103 -30.42 19.82 14.99
N LYS A 104 -31.71 19.74 15.32
CA LYS A 104 -32.27 18.83 16.34
C LYS A 104 -33.14 17.71 15.73
N SER A 105 -33.17 17.59 14.41
CA SER A 105 -33.98 16.55 13.75
C SER A 105 -33.48 15.15 14.09
N SER A 106 -34.39 14.20 14.17
CA SER A 106 -34.05 12.77 14.25
C SER A 106 -33.30 12.29 12.99
N LEU A 107 -33.45 12.97 11.86
CA LEU A 107 -32.76 12.66 10.61
C LEU A 107 -31.38 13.31 10.47
N TYR A 108 -30.93 14.09 11.47
CA TYR A 108 -29.70 14.88 11.38
C TYR A 108 -28.47 14.02 11.03
N GLN A 109 -28.27 12.91 11.73
CA GLN A 109 -27.14 12.01 11.46
C GLN A 109 -27.27 11.28 10.12
N ILE A 110 -28.48 10.90 9.72
CA ILE A 110 -28.73 10.31 8.40
C ILE A 110 -28.31 11.30 7.31
N VAL A 111 -28.65 12.58 7.47
CA VAL A 111 -28.26 13.62 6.51
C VAL A 111 -26.75 13.86 6.51
N LEU A 112 -26.07 13.82 7.66
CA LEU A 112 -24.59 13.86 7.70
C LEU A 112 -23.98 12.71 6.91
N ILE A 113 -24.48 11.47 7.10
CA ILE A 113 -24.02 10.30 6.36
C ILE A 113 -24.20 10.53 4.85
N ARG A 114 -25.41 10.93 4.42
CA ARG A 114 -25.70 11.19 3.00
C ARG A 114 -24.85 12.30 2.41
N LEU A 115 -24.63 13.38 3.16
CA LEU A 115 -23.80 14.48 2.68
C LEU A 115 -22.34 14.05 2.52
N GLY A 116 -21.78 13.29 3.46
CA GLY A 116 -20.44 12.75 3.34
C GLY A 116 -20.30 11.78 2.15
N GLU A 117 -21.30 10.91 1.94
CA GLU A 117 -21.36 10.04 0.74
C GLU A 117 -21.38 10.85 -0.56
N VAL A 118 -22.14 11.95 -0.62
CA VAL A 118 -22.17 12.83 -1.79
C VAL A 118 -20.79 13.47 -2.02
N TYR A 119 -20.13 13.97 -0.97
CA TYR A 119 -18.80 14.55 -1.10
C TYR A 119 -17.77 13.55 -1.62
N LEU A 120 -17.80 12.29 -1.15
CA LEU A 120 -16.93 11.23 -1.68
C LEU A 120 -17.22 10.95 -3.16
N LYS A 121 -18.50 10.88 -3.55
CA LYS A 121 -18.90 10.65 -4.95
C LYS A 121 -18.55 11.81 -5.87
N SER A 122 -18.39 13.02 -5.33
CA SER A 122 -17.98 14.21 -6.06
C SER A 122 -16.48 14.54 -5.91
N ASP A 123 -15.66 13.57 -5.48
CA ASP A 123 -14.21 13.70 -5.31
C ASP A 123 -13.75 14.77 -4.29
N ASN A 124 -14.65 15.16 -3.39
CA ASN A 124 -14.39 16.16 -2.34
C ASN A 124 -14.04 15.47 -1.02
N GLN A 125 -12.97 14.65 -1.02
CA GLN A 125 -12.61 13.80 0.12
C GLN A 125 -12.38 14.59 1.43
N ASN A 126 -11.77 15.77 1.35
CA ASN A 126 -11.53 16.61 2.52
C ASN A 126 -12.83 17.10 3.18
N GLU A 127 -13.85 17.43 2.39
CA GLU A 127 -15.16 17.84 2.93
C GLU A 127 -15.92 16.64 3.50
N ALA A 128 -15.85 15.48 2.85
CA ALA A 128 -16.41 14.24 3.41
C ALA A 128 -15.85 13.92 4.80
N VAL A 129 -14.53 14.04 4.98
CA VAL A 129 -13.87 13.84 6.28
C VAL A 129 -14.40 14.82 7.33
N LYS A 130 -14.56 16.10 7.01
CA LYS A 130 -15.12 17.09 7.96
C LYS A 130 -16.55 16.72 8.38
N ILE A 131 -17.37 16.25 7.43
CA ILE A 131 -18.75 15.84 7.72
C ILE A 131 -18.78 14.58 8.60
N PHE A 132 -17.94 13.59 8.33
CA PHE A 132 -17.87 12.40 9.17
C PHE A 132 -17.21 12.66 10.54
N GLN A 133 -16.28 13.61 10.63
CA GLN A 133 -15.77 14.11 11.92
C GLN A 133 -16.89 14.75 12.75
N LEU A 134 -17.75 15.55 12.11
CA LEU A 134 -18.92 16.11 12.77
C LEU A 134 -19.88 14.99 13.24
N LEU A 135 -20.07 13.93 12.44
CA LEU A 135 -20.85 12.76 12.84
C LEU A 135 -20.23 12.02 14.03
N SER A 136 -18.91 11.79 14.02
CA SER A 136 -18.19 11.09 15.10
C SER A 136 -18.18 11.87 16.42
N SER A 137 -18.35 13.20 16.39
CA SER A 137 -18.40 14.05 17.58
C SER A 137 -19.80 14.21 18.20
N THR A 138 -20.83 13.60 17.61
CA THR A 138 -22.19 13.61 18.19
C THR A 138 -22.25 12.80 19.49
N LYS A 139 -23.08 13.25 20.45
CA LYS A 139 -23.19 12.63 21.78
C LYS A 139 -23.63 11.16 21.73
N GLU A 140 -24.56 10.86 20.84
CA GLU A 140 -25.10 9.52 20.60
C GLU A 140 -24.99 9.25 19.11
N ILE A 141 -24.27 8.20 18.73
CA ILE A 141 -24.02 7.86 17.33
C ILE A 141 -25.04 6.82 16.88
N ASP A 142 -25.69 7.07 15.74
CA ASP A 142 -26.64 6.14 15.13
C ASP A 142 -25.93 4.81 14.81
N LYS A 143 -26.56 3.69 15.15
CA LYS A 143 -26.04 2.35 14.85
C LYS A 143 -25.78 2.10 13.35
N ASN A 144 -26.42 2.85 12.47
CA ASN A 144 -26.26 2.78 11.01
C ASN A 144 -25.16 3.72 10.48
N ALA A 145 -24.43 4.42 11.36
CA ALA A 145 -23.29 5.27 11.00
C ALA A 145 -21.99 4.48 10.78
N ASP A 146 -22.03 3.15 10.93
CA ASP A 146 -20.88 2.26 10.87
C ASP A 146 -20.09 2.41 9.56
N ALA A 147 -20.75 2.37 8.40
CA ALA A 147 -20.08 2.53 7.11
C ALA A 147 -19.40 3.90 6.96
N ALA A 148 -20.08 4.97 7.36
CA ALA A 148 -19.55 6.34 7.26
C ALA A 148 -18.31 6.53 8.14
N LEU A 149 -18.34 6.00 9.36
CA LEU A 149 -17.25 6.12 10.32
C LEU A 149 -16.10 5.15 10.03
N PHE A 150 -16.38 4.01 9.42
CA PHE A 150 -15.34 3.15 8.85
C PHE A 150 -14.59 3.88 7.73
N THR A 151 -15.32 4.51 6.81
CA THR A 151 -14.72 5.31 5.73
C THR A 151 -13.96 6.54 6.24
N LEU A 152 -14.38 7.12 7.37
CA LEU A 152 -13.60 8.16 8.05
C LEU A 152 -12.23 7.63 8.48
N GLY A 153 -12.20 6.46 9.15
CA GLY A 153 -10.96 5.79 9.53
C GLY A 153 -10.05 5.49 8.33
N GLU A 154 -10.60 4.94 7.24
CA GLU A 154 -9.84 4.66 6.01
C GLU A 154 -9.28 5.95 5.39
N SER A 155 -10.07 7.03 5.44
CA SER A 155 -9.63 8.34 4.95
C SER A 155 -8.48 8.89 5.79
N TYR A 156 -8.50 8.69 7.12
CA TYR A 156 -7.37 9.06 7.97
C TYR A 156 -6.11 8.29 7.63
N ILE A 157 -6.20 6.98 7.37
CA ILE A 157 -5.04 6.18 6.90
C ILE A 157 -4.46 6.79 5.62
N LYS A 158 -5.29 7.05 4.61
CA LYS A 158 -4.86 7.64 3.32
C LYS A 158 -4.22 9.01 3.48
N MET A 159 -4.67 9.79 4.47
CA MET A 159 -4.12 11.12 4.79
C MET A 159 -2.87 11.06 5.69
N GLY A 160 -2.42 9.88 6.11
CA GLY A 160 -1.33 9.72 7.08
C GLY A 160 -1.67 10.14 8.50
N LYS A 161 -2.95 10.34 8.81
CA LYS A 161 -3.47 10.70 10.14
C LYS A 161 -3.65 9.46 11.00
N TYR A 162 -2.54 8.76 11.25
CA TYR A 162 -2.58 7.43 11.87
C TYR A 162 -3.08 7.43 13.31
N LYS A 163 -2.90 8.53 14.05
CA LYS A 163 -3.42 8.64 15.43
C LYS A 163 -4.94 8.65 15.43
N GLU A 164 -5.55 9.51 14.61
CA GLU A 164 -6.99 9.61 14.46
C GLU A 164 -7.59 8.32 13.89
N ALA A 165 -6.90 7.67 12.93
CA ALA A 165 -7.30 6.36 12.41
C ALA A 165 -7.31 5.29 13.51
N ALA A 166 -6.25 5.22 14.33
CA ALA A 166 -6.16 4.26 15.42
C ALA A 166 -7.30 4.47 16.43
N GLU A 167 -7.55 5.72 16.84
CA GLU A 167 -8.64 6.05 17.75
C GLU A 167 -10.02 5.63 17.19
N GLU A 168 -10.28 5.88 15.90
CA GLU A 168 -11.53 5.50 15.25
C GLU A 168 -11.69 3.97 15.19
N PHE A 169 -10.69 3.24 14.68
CA PHE A 169 -10.78 1.79 14.47
C PHE A 169 -10.70 0.95 15.75
N ILE A 170 -9.99 1.41 16.78
CA ILE A 170 -9.92 0.73 18.09
C ILE A 170 -11.28 0.75 18.78
N ASN A 171 -11.99 1.88 18.72
CA ASN A 171 -13.30 2.04 19.35
C ASN A 171 -14.45 1.49 18.50
N PHE A 172 -14.22 1.24 17.22
CA PHE A 172 -15.23 0.78 16.26
C PHE A 172 -16.01 -0.45 16.72
N PRO A 173 -15.39 -1.55 17.22
CA PRO A 173 -16.12 -2.74 17.65
C PRO A 173 -17.04 -2.53 18.84
N GLN A 174 -16.74 -1.57 19.71
CA GLN A 174 -17.57 -1.23 20.87
C GLN A 174 -18.76 -0.36 20.44
N ARG A 175 -18.54 0.56 19.50
CA ARG A 175 -19.57 1.44 18.93
C ARG A 175 -20.54 0.68 18.01
N PHE A 176 -20.03 -0.29 17.25
CA PHE A 176 -20.77 -1.01 16.23
C PHE A 176 -20.59 -2.54 16.36
N PRO A 177 -21.07 -3.16 17.45
CA PRO A 177 -20.87 -4.59 17.71
C PRO A 177 -21.51 -5.52 16.66
N GLU A 178 -22.53 -5.05 15.95
CA GLU A 178 -23.25 -5.79 14.90
C GLU A 178 -22.80 -5.42 13.48
N SER A 179 -21.84 -4.51 13.33
CA SER A 179 -21.37 -4.10 11.99
C SER A 179 -20.58 -5.21 11.32
N LYS A 180 -20.80 -5.38 10.00
CA LYS A 180 -19.97 -6.25 9.16
C LYS A 180 -18.50 -5.82 9.14
N PHE A 181 -18.21 -4.54 9.40
CA PHE A 181 -16.87 -3.98 9.43
C PHE A 181 -16.15 -4.19 10.78
N LYS A 182 -16.86 -4.69 11.80
CA LYS A 182 -16.32 -4.85 13.16
C LYS A 182 -14.99 -5.60 13.19
N ASN A 183 -14.93 -6.74 12.51
CA ASN A 183 -13.73 -7.56 12.56
C ASN A 183 -12.62 -6.93 11.70
N GLU A 184 -12.98 -6.40 10.52
CA GLU A 184 -12.04 -5.71 9.62
C GLU A 184 -11.42 -4.46 10.28
N SER A 185 -12.13 -3.77 11.18
CA SER A 185 -11.57 -2.62 11.90
C SER A 185 -10.33 -2.99 12.72
N TYR A 186 -10.17 -4.24 13.15
CA TYR A 186 -8.94 -4.68 13.82
C TYR A 186 -7.73 -4.68 12.87
N TYR A 187 -7.91 -5.01 11.59
CA TYR A 187 -6.82 -4.91 10.62
C TYR A 187 -6.36 -3.46 10.48
N TRP A 188 -7.30 -2.55 10.27
CA TRP A 188 -6.99 -1.13 10.10
C TRP A 188 -6.47 -0.45 11.36
N ALA A 189 -6.90 -0.88 12.55
CA ALA A 189 -6.26 -0.49 13.80
C ALA A 189 -4.79 -0.95 13.86
N GLY A 190 -4.51 -2.17 13.39
CA GLY A 190 -3.15 -2.71 13.23
C GLY A 190 -2.29 -1.84 12.30
N GLU A 191 -2.81 -1.51 11.11
CA GLU A 191 -2.15 -0.62 10.13
C GLU A 191 -1.83 0.76 10.72
N ALA A 192 -2.82 1.39 11.37
CA ALA A 192 -2.65 2.68 12.01
C ALA A 192 -1.54 2.64 13.08
N LEU A 193 -1.59 1.65 13.96
CA LEU A 193 -0.62 1.49 15.05
C LEU A 193 0.78 1.13 14.54
N PHE A 194 0.88 0.35 13.46
CA PHE A 194 2.16 0.00 12.84
C PHE A 194 2.87 1.26 12.31
N ASN A 195 2.13 2.14 11.65
CA ASN A 195 2.64 3.41 11.15
C ASN A 195 2.97 4.42 12.26
N LEU A 196 2.38 4.27 13.45
CA LEU A 196 2.77 4.98 14.66
C LEU A 196 3.96 4.34 15.39
N GLU A 197 4.57 3.31 14.81
CA GLU A 197 5.65 2.50 15.40
C GLU A 197 5.27 1.79 16.72
N ASN A 198 3.97 1.71 17.04
CA ASN A 198 3.47 0.95 18.18
C ASN A 198 3.32 -0.53 17.81
N TYR A 199 4.45 -1.17 17.51
CA TYR A 199 4.50 -2.52 16.97
C TYR A 199 3.88 -3.58 17.91
N LYS A 200 3.93 -3.36 19.22
CA LYS A 200 3.37 -4.29 20.21
C LYS A 200 1.85 -4.35 20.13
N GLU A 201 1.19 -3.18 20.09
CA GLU A 201 -0.27 -3.12 19.96
C GLU A 201 -0.69 -3.48 18.54
N ALA A 202 0.00 -2.97 17.51
CA ALA A 202 -0.28 -3.31 16.11
C ALA A 202 -0.34 -4.83 15.89
N LYS A 203 0.67 -5.56 16.39
CA LYS A 203 0.69 -7.04 16.36
C LYS A 203 -0.56 -7.65 17.00
N THR A 204 -1.03 -7.11 18.11
CA THR A 204 -2.20 -7.61 18.83
C THR A 204 -3.46 -7.47 17.98
N TYR A 205 -3.61 -6.34 17.30
CA TYR A 205 -4.75 -6.06 16.43
C TYR A 205 -4.72 -6.88 15.13
N TYR A 206 -3.58 -7.00 14.46
CA TYR A 206 -3.44 -7.89 13.31
C TYR A 206 -3.74 -9.36 13.66
N LYS A 207 -3.22 -9.85 14.79
CA LYS A 207 -3.52 -11.21 15.25
C LYS A 207 -5.00 -11.40 15.51
N ARG A 208 -5.64 -10.45 16.18
CA ARG A 208 -7.08 -10.51 16.46
C ARG A 208 -7.91 -10.55 15.18
N PHE A 209 -7.56 -9.72 14.19
CA PHE A 209 -8.20 -9.78 12.87
C PHE A 209 -8.04 -11.17 12.24
N TYR A 210 -6.81 -11.68 12.18
CA TYR A 210 -6.48 -12.97 11.59
C TYR A 210 -7.24 -14.15 12.25
N ASP A 211 -7.28 -14.16 13.58
CA ASP A 211 -7.92 -15.22 14.35
C ASP A 211 -9.46 -15.24 14.14
N LEU A 212 -10.06 -14.06 13.93
CA LEU A 212 -11.50 -13.91 13.67
C LEU A 212 -11.87 -14.12 12.20
N MET A 213 -10.97 -13.80 11.29
CA MET A 213 -11.21 -13.74 9.84
C MET A 213 -10.05 -14.40 9.06
N PRO A 214 -9.77 -15.70 9.22
CA PRO A 214 -8.62 -16.35 8.59
C PRO A 214 -8.73 -16.52 7.06
N GLU A 215 -9.94 -16.48 6.52
CA GLU A 215 -10.24 -16.63 5.08
C GLU A 215 -10.51 -15.27 4.39
N HIS A 216 -10.24 -14.15 5.05
CA HIS A 216 -10.45 -12.82 4.47
C HIS A 216 -9.35 -12.51 3.43
N PRO A 217 -9.64 -11.73 2.39
CA PRO A 217 -8.62 -11.28 1.44
C PRO A 217 -7.46 -10.44 2.02
N LEU A 218 -7.51 -10.08 3.30
CA LEU A 218 -6.46 -9.31 4.01
C LEU A 218 -5.73 -10.19 5.05
N SER A 219 -6.03 -11.49 5.11
CA SER A 219 -5.47 -12.37 6.15
C SER A 219 -3.98 -12.61 5.97
N ASP A 220 -3.50 -12.65 4.73
CA ASP A 220 -2.07 -12.69 4.42
C ASP A 220 -1.37 -11.37 4.75
N ASP A 221 -1.99 -10.23 4.43
CA ASP A 221 -1.53 -8.90 4.86
C ASP A 221 -1.44 -8.79 6.39
N ALA A 222 -2.43 -9.29 7.12
CA ALA A 222 -2.41 -9.29 8.58
C ALA A 222 -1.27 -10.16 9.15
N LEU A 223 -1.02 -11.34 8.59
CA LEU A 223 0.13 -12.16 8.99
C LEU A 223 1.46 -11.50 8.67
N ASN A 224 1.56 -10.84 7.51
CA ASN A 224 2.71 -10.04 7.16
C ASN A 224 2.90 -8.89 8.16
N GLY A 225 1.83 -8.19 8.53
CA GLY A 225 1.82 -7.15 9.57
C GLY A 225 2.33 -7.66 10.91
N VAL A 226 1.88 -8.84 11.35
CA VAL A 226 2.42 -9.52 12.56
C VAL A 226 3.93 -9.77 12.45
N ALA A 227 4.39 -10.34 11.33
CA ALA A 227 5.80 -10.64 11.12
C ALA A 227 6.67 -9.37 11.11
N TRP A 228 6.17 -8.30 10.49
CA TRP A 228 6.83 -7.00 10.46
C TRP A 228 6.88 -6.34 11.83
N CYS A 229 5.80 -6.38 12.61
CA CYS A 229 5.80 -5.89 14.00
C CYS A 229 6.87 -6.59 14.84
N GLU A 230 6.99 -7.91 14.71
CA GLU A 230 7.99 -8.70 15.42
C GLU A 230 9.41 -8.38 14.95
N TYR A 231 9.62 -8.23 13.64
CA TYR A 231 10.90 -7.87 13.08
C TYR A 231 11.36 -6.48 13.55
N LYS A 232 10.47 -5.48 13.50
CA LYS A 232 10.72 -4.10 13.95
C LYS A 232 10.96 -4.01 15.45
N SER A 233 10.37 -4.91 16.23
CA SER A 233 10.61 -5.05 17.67
C SER A 233 11.87 -5.89 18.00
N ASN A 234 12.71 -6.22 17.00
CA ASN A 234 13.89 -7.08 17.13
C ASN A 234 13.59 -8.50 17.66
N ALA A 235 12.34 -8.96 17.61
CA ALA A 235 11.92 -10.30 18.00
C ALA A 235 12.16 -11.30 16.86
N LEU A 236 13.41 -11.44 16.42
CA LEU A 236 13.80 -12.16 15.19
C LEU A 236 13.28 -13.60 15.12
N LYS A 237 13.29 -14.35 16.23
CA LYS A 237 12.76 -15.73 16.29
C LYS A 237 11.25 -15.81 16.08
N ALA A 238 10.51 -14.82 16.56
CA ALA A 238 9.07 -14.74 16.36
C ALA A 238 8.79 -14.32 14.90
N ALA A 239 9.48 -13.29 14.42
CA ALA A 239 9.33 -12.78 13.06
C ALA A 239 9.53 -13.86 11.99
N ILE A 240 10.58 -14.68 12.11
CA ILE A 240 10.81 -15.79 11.16
C ILE A 240 9.70 -16.84 11.23
N ALA A 241 9.15 -17.12 12.42
CA ALA A 241 8.03 -18.05 12.56
C ALA A 241 6.77 -17.51 11.85
N SER A 242 6.49 -16.21 12.01
CA SER A 242 5.34 -15.55 11.37
C SER A 242 5.51 -15.45 9.84
N PHE A 243 6.69 -15.09 9.33
CA PHE A 243 6.96 -15.13 7.88
C PHE A 243 6.84 -16.55 7.31
N ASN A 244 7.33 -17.57 8.01
CA ASN A 244 7.17 -18.96 7.58
C ASN A 244 5.71 -19.40 7.59
N MET A 245 4.90 -18.91 8.56
CA MET A 245 3.47 -19.18 8.59
C MET A 245 2.76 -18.58 7.38
N LEU A 246 3.08 -17.32 7.02
CA LEU A 246 2.59 -16.67 5.80
C LEU A 246 2.94 -17.49 4.55
N ILE A 247 4.21 -17.88 4.39
CA ILE A 247 4.70 -18.69 3.26
C ILE A 247 4.01 -20.04 3.14
N SER A 248 3.67 -20.66 4.28
CA SER A 248 3.04 -21.97 4.32
C SER A 248 1.53 -21.91 4.05
N LYS A 249 0.84 -20.94 4.65
CA LYS A 249 -0.62 -20.82 4.57
C LYS A 249 -1.14 -20.10 3.33
N TYR A 250 -0.38 -19.16 2.79
CA TYR A 250 -0.78 -18.37 1.62
C TYR A 250 0.26 -18.48 0.49
N PRO A 251 0.50 -19.69 -0.06
CA PRO A 251 1.58 -19.94 -1.02
C PRO A 251 1.45 -19.16 -2.34
N ASP A 252 0.26 -18.63 -2.62
CA ASP A 252 -0.09 -17.86 -3.83
C ASP A 252 -0.16 -16.33 -3.58
N SER A 253 0.11 -15.88 -2.34
CA SER A 253 0.14 -14.44 -2.01
C SER A 253 1.26 -13.71 -2.77
N GLU A 254 0.99 -12.49 -3.21
CA GLU A 254 1.98 -11.59 -3.81
C GLU A 254 3.08 -11.18 -2.81
N LEU A 255 2.86 -11.40 -1.51
CA LEU A 255 3.81 -11.10 -0.44
C LEU A 255 4.92 -12.16 -0.31
N ILE A 256 4.76 -13.34 -0.91
CA ILE A 256 5.68 -14.46 -0.72
C ILE A 256 7.13 -14.18 -1.14
N PRO A 257 7.42 -13.51 -2.28
CA PRO A 257 8.79 -13.17 -2.64
C PRO A 257 9.48 -12.32 -1.56
N ALA A 258 8.79 -11.29 -1.08
CA ALA A 258 9.29 -10.44 0.00
C ALA A 258 9.45 -11.21 1.32
N ALA A 259 8.48 -12.05 1.68
CA ALA A 259 8.53 -12.86 2.89
C ALA A 259 9.72 -13.85 2.87
N LEU A 260 10.00 -14.51 1.73
CA LEU A 260 11.14 -15.42 1.57
C LEU A 260 12.47 -14.67 1.71
N PHE A 261 12.60 -13.50 1.07
CA PHE A 261 13.79 -12.68 1.19
C PHE A 261 14.03 -12.22 2.65
N ARG A 262 12.97 -11.79 3.34
CA ARG A 262 13.04 -11.41 4.76
C ARG A 262 13.40 -12.61 5.64
N ALA A 263 12.79 -13.76 5.38
CA ALA A 263 13.11 -15.00 6.09
C ALA A 263 14.59 -15.39 5.93
N GLY A 264 15.13 -15.29 4.72
CA GLY A 264 16.55 -15.51 4.44
C GLY A 264 17.46 -14.59 5.27
N ASN A 265 17.20 -13.28 5.22
CA ASN A 265 17.97 -12.28 5.96
C ASN A 265 17.87 -12.44 7.48
N ILE A 266 16.69 -12.76 8.01
CA ILE A 266 16.53 -13.02 9.45
C ILE A 266 17.32 -14.26 9.86
N ASN A 267 17.31 -15.32 9.05
CA ASN A 267 18.11 -16.52 9.32
C ASN A 267 19.61 -16.22 9.27
N LEU A 268 20.09 -15.36 8.37
CA LEU A 268 21.49 -14.88 8.38
C LEU A 268 21.82 -14.17 9.69
N LYS A 269 20.95 -13.25 10.16
CA LYS A 269 21.13 -12.55 11.45
C LYS A 269 21.14 -13.49 12.66
N LEU A 270 20.45 -14.63 12.55
CA LEU A 270 20.42 -15.68 13.58
C LEU A 270 21.55 -16.71 13.41
N SER A 271 22.51 -16.49 12.51
CA SER A 271 23.60 -17.42 12.18
C SER A 271 23.12 -18.80 11.69
N LYS A 272 21.91 -18.86 11.11
CA LYS A 272 21.30 -20.06 10.53
C LYS A 272 21.50 -20.10 9.02
N SER A 273 22.75 -20.19 8.58
CA SER A 273 23.12 -20.12 7.16
C SER A 273 22.42 -21.16 6.27
N ASN A 274 22.17 -22.37 6.77
CA ASN A 274 21.45 -23.40 6.00
C ASN A 274 19.96 -23.08 5.80
N ASP A 275 19.30 -22.47 6.77
CA ASP A 275 17.90 -22.06 6.63
C ASP A 275 17.78 -20.81 5.75
N ALA A 276 18.75 -19.89 5.84
CA ALA A 276 18.86 -18.76 4.93
C ALA A 276 19.02 -19.22 3.47
N LEU A 277 19.93 -20.18 3.24
CA LEU A 277 20.16 -20.77 1.92
C LEU A 277 18.87 -21.34 1.32
N LYS A 278 18.11 -22.14 2.08
CA LYS A 278 16.83 -22.70 1.63
C LYS A 278 15.81 -21.62 1.25
N ALA A 279 15.70 -20.56 2.06
CA ALA A 279 14.75 -19.48 1.81
C ALA A 279 15.07 -18.72 0.52
N PHE A 280 16.34 -18.34 0.32
CA PHE A 280 16.76 -17.66 -0.89
C PHE A 280 16.73 -18.55 -2.13
N GLN A 281 17.08 -19.84 -2.03
CA GLN A 281 16.95 -20.80 -3.13
C GLN A 281 15.50 -20.90 -3.60
N LYS A 282 14.56 -21.09 -2.67
CA LYS A 282 13.12 -21.12 -2.98
C LYS A 282 12.66 -19.82 -3.65
N LEU A 283 13.19 -18.67 -3.23
CA LEU A 283 12.88 -17.38 -3.84
C LEU A 283 13.31 -17.32 -5.31
N VAL A 284 14.59 -17.61 -5.60
CA VAL A 284 15.12 -17.51 -6.97
C VAL A 284 14.58 -18.59 -7.90
N GLU A 285 14.23 -19.76 -7.39
CA GLU A 285 13.64 -20.85 -8.17
C GLU A 285 12.19 -20.58 -8.55
N LYS A 286 11.36 -20.10 -7.60
CA LYS A 286 9.93 -19.90 -7.83
C LYS A 286 9.62 -18.54 -8.46
N TYR A 287 10.46 -17.53 -8.23
CA TYR A 287 10.23 -16.14 -8.66
C TYR A 287 11.43 -15.53 -9.42
N PRO A 288 12.00 -16.20 -10.43
CA PRO A 288 13.28 -15.81 -11.04
C PRO A 288 13.27 -14.44 -11.74
N LYS A 289 12.10 -13.88 -12.05
CA LYS A 289 11.94 -12.57 -12.71
C LYS A 289 11.70 -11.42 -11.75
N GLU A 290 11.39 -11.71 -10.48
CA GLU A 290 11.17 -10.67 -9.48
C GLU A 290 12.48 -9.97 -9.16
N ARG A 291 12.46 -8.63 -9.08
CA ARG A 291 13.66 -7.85 -8.75
C ARG A 291 14.29 -8.30 -7.43
N ILE A 292 13.47 -8.60 -6.43
CA ILE A 292 13.95 -9.08 -5.12
C ILE A 292 14.61 -10.46 -5.20
N ALA A 293 14.27 -11.29 -6.19
CA ALA A 293 14.95 -12.56 -6.43
C ALA A 293 16.32 -12.33 -7.07
N ILE A 294 16.44 -11.39 -8.03
CA ILE A 294 17.73 -10.97 -8.60
C ILE A 294 18.66 -10.49 -7.47
N ASP A 295 18.16 -9.66 -6.57
CA ASP A 295 18.93 -9.16 -5.43
C ASP A 295 19.33 -10.27 -4.44
N ALA A 296 18.49 -11.31 -4.27
CA ALA A 296 18.77 -12.45 -3.41
C ALA A 296 19.95 -13.31 -3.86
N HIS A 297 20.29 -13.27 -5.15
CA HIS A 297 21.45 -14.00 -5.67
C HIS A 297 22.77 -13.54 -5.03
N LEU A 298 22.89 -12.27 -4.60
CA LEU A 298 24.07 -11.78 -3.90
C LEU A 298 24.31 -12.57 -2.59
N GLU A 299 23.25 -12.73 -1.79
CA GLU A 299 23.32 -13.44 -0.52
C GLU A 299 23.52 -14.95 -0.71
N LEU A 300 22.91 -15.54 -1.73
CA LEU A 300 23.20 -16.93 -2.13
C LEU A 300 24.67 -17.14 -2.48
N GLY A 301 25.24 -16.25 -3.29
CA GLY A 301 26.64 -16.32 -3.67
C GLY A 301 27.56 -16.26 -2.44
N LYS A 302 27.31 -15.33 -1.52
CA LYS A 302 28.06 -15.20 -0.25
C LYS A 302 27.96 -16.47 0.60
N LEU A 303 26.78 -17.09 0.68
CA LEU A 303 26.57 -18.36 1.38
C LEU A 303 27.36 -19.52 0.74
N TYR A 304 27.47 -19.57 -0.59
CA TYR A 304 28.29 -20.57 -1.27
C TYR A 304 29.80 -20.33 -1.11
N ILE A 305 30.24 -19.06 -1.03
CA ILE A 305 31.63 -18.74 -0.64
C ILE A 305 31.95 -19.31 0.73
N GLN A 306 31.06 -19.17 1.72
CA GLN A 306 31.26 -19.74 3.07
C GLN A 306 31.44 -21.26 3.04
N LYS A 307 30.78 -21.94 2.09
CA LYS A 307 30.91 -23.38 1.83
C LYS A 307 32.12 -23.75 0.96
N LYS A 308 32.90 -22.77 0.51
CA LYS A 308 34.00 -22.91 -0.47
C LYS A 308 33.55 -23.47 -1.82
N GLU A 309 32.26 -23.35 -2.14
CA GLU A 309 31.66 -23.81 -3.40
C GLU A 309 31.70 -22.67 -4.44
N TYR A 310 32.91 -22.21 -4.77
CA TYR A 310 33.12 -21.02 -5.60
C TYR A 310 32.46 -21.09 -6.98
N ALA A 311 32.37 -22.28 -7.58
CA ALA A 311 31.72 -22.44 -8.88
C ALA A 311 30.22 -22.11 -8.82
N LYS A 312 29.52 -22.50 -7.75
CA LYS A 312 28.12 -22.13 -7.54
C LYS A 312 27.99 -20.67 -7.17
N ALA A 313 28.91 -20.16 -6.34
CA ALA A 313 28.93 -18.77 -5.95
C ALA A 313 29.00 -17.84 -7.18
N SER A 314 29.89 -18.13 -8.13
CA SER A 314 30.01 -17.38 -9.38
C SER A 314 28.70 -17.31 -10.17
N LEU A 315 28.00 -18.44 -10.34
CA LEU A 315 26.71 -18.46 -11.05
C LEU A 315 25.67 -17.55 -10.39
N HIS A 316 25.63 -17.50 -9.06
CA HIS A 316 24.75 -16.58 -8.36
C HIS A 316 25.21 -15.13 -8.51
N PHE A 317 26.50 -14.82 -8.40
CA PHE A 317 26.96 -13.44 -8.58
C PHE A 317 26.75 -12.92 -10.01
N GLU A 318 26.88 -13.76 -11.04
CA GLU A 318 26.54 -13.41 -12.41
C GLU A 318 25.08 -12.93 -12.53
N ARG A 319 24.15 -13.61 -11.86
CA ARG A 319 22.74 -13.17 -11.79
C ARG A 319 22.56 -11.89 -11.00
N ALA A 320 23.23 -11.75 -9.86
CA ALA A 320 23.14 -10.53 -9.04
C ALA A 320 23.69 -9.27 -9.74
N GLN A 321 24.54 -9.42 -10.77
CA GLN A 321 24.99 -8.30 -11.62
C GLN A 321 23.85 -7.68 -12.44
N GLU A 322 22.75 -8.41 -12.67
CA GLU A 322 21.56 -7.91 -13.37
C GLU A 322 20.73 -6.94 -12.50
N SER A 323 21.07 -6.75 -11.21
CA SER A 323 20.36 -5.85 -10.31
C SER A 323 20.41 -4.39 -10.80
N GLU A 324 19.27 -3.70 -10.68
CA GLU A 324 19.18 -2.26 -10.91
C GLU A 324 19.86 -1.45 -9.80
N ILE A 325 20.11 -2.07 -8.63
CA ILE A 325 20.76 -1.43 -7.49
C ILE A 325 22.27 -1.46 -7.70
N LYS A 326 22.88 -0.28 -7.81
CA LYS A 326 24.30 -0.12 -8.13
C LYS A 326 25.20 -0.77 -7.11
N GLU A 327 24.86 -0.65 -5.84
CA GLU A 327 25.59 -1.24 -4.72
C GLU A 327 25.60 -2.78 -4.83
N ILE A 328 24.44 -3.39 -5.13
CA ILE A 328 24.31 -4.84 -5.26
C ILE A 328 25.12 -5.38 -6.44
N LYS A 329 24.96 -4.81 -7.64
CA LYS A 329 25.71 -5.30 -8.81
C LYS A 329 27.22 -5.06 -8.68
N THR A 330 27.63 -4.02 -7.96
CA THR A 330 29.04 -3.74 -7.64
C THR A 330 29.61 -4.82 -6.73
N GLU A 331 28.94 -5.06 -5.61
CA GLU A 331 29.35 -6.05 -4.62
C GLU A 331 29.34 -7.47 -5.24
N ALA A 332 28.33 -7.78 -6.05
CA ALA A 332 28.26 -9.03 -6.81
C ALA A 332 29.45 -9.19 -7.76
N SER A 333 29.83 -8.13 -8.48
CA SER A 333 30.99 -8.15 -9.38
C SER A 333 32.31 -8.37 -8.65
N TYR A 334 32.45 -7.79 -7.46
CA TYR A 334 33.61 -8.04 -6.61
C TYR A 334 33.69 -9.51 -6.18
N TYR A 335 32.61 -10.06 -5.63
CA TYR A 335 32.63 -11.44 -5.16
C TYR A 335 32.66 -12.47 -6.30
N LEU A 336 32.13 -12.14 -7.48
CA LEU A 336 32.36 -12.92 -8.70
C LEU A 336 33.85 -12.97 -9.02
N GLY A 337 34.53 -11.83 -9.01
CA GLY A 337 35.98 -11.74 -9.24
C GLY A 337 36.79 -12.58 -8.25
N GLU A 338 36.47 -12.48 -6.96
CA GLU A 338 37.11 -13.29 -5.91
C GLU A 338 36.83 -14.80 -6.09
N SER A 339 35.61 -15.17 -6.45
CA SER A 339 35.22 -16.57 -6.68
C SER A 339 35.93 -17.17 -7.89
N GLU A 340 36.04 -16.43 -8.99
CA GLU A 340 36.80 -16.85 -10.17
C GLU A 340 38.31 -16.94 -9.89
N ALA A 341 38.87 -15.99 -9.13
CA ALA A 341 40.28 -16.02 -8.74
C ALA A 341 40.60 -17.21 -7.83
N ALA A 342 39.68 -17.60 -6.94
CA ALA A 342 39.79 -18.80 -6.10
C ALA A 342 39.72 -20.10 -6.91
N ARG A 343 39.11 -20.06 -8.10
CA ARG A 343 39.07 -21.16 -9.08
C ARG A 343 40.23 -21.12 -10.09
N GLU A 344 41.19 -20.22 -9.89
CA GLU A 344 42.30 -19.97 -10.82
C GLU A 344 41.87 -19.48 -12.22
N ASN A 345 40.61 -19.07 -12.39
CA ASN A 345 40.14 -18.41 -13.60
C ASN A 345 40.45 -16.92 -13.54
N TYR A 346 41.73 -16.58 -13.68
CA TYR A 346 42.21 -15.20 -13.54
C TYR A 346 41.64 -14.25 -14.59
N ASN A 347 41.38 -14.73 -15.82
CA ASN A 347 40.72 -13.93 -16.86
C ASN A 347 39.28 -13.57 -16.48
N GLY A 348 38.50 -14.56 -16.01
CA GLY A 348 37.15 -14.31 -15.51
C GLY A 348 37.13 -13.37 -14.30
N ALA A 349 38.13 -13.51 -13.40
CA ALA A 349 38.29 -12.63 -12.27
C ALA A 349 38.51 -11.17 -12.67
N ILE A 350 39.46 -10.93 -13.59
CA ILE A 350 39.77 -9.60 -14.13
C ILE A 350 38.53 -8.99 -14.79
N ALA A 351 37.83 -9.73 -15.64
CA ALA A 351 36.62 -9.26 -16.31
C ALA A 351 35.52 -8.85 -15.32
N ALA A 352 35.36 -9.58 -14.21
CA ALA A 352 34.41 -9.23 -13.17
C ALA A 352 34.80 -7.95 -12.42
N PHE A 353 36.08 -7.74 -12.10
CA PHE A 353 36.54 -6.48 -11.49
C PHE A 353 36.45 -5.30 -12.47
N GLU A 354 36.66 -5.49 -13.76
CA GLU A 354 36.50 -4.44 -14.78
C GLU A 354 35.05 -3.96 -14.90
N LYS A 355 34.07 -4.84 -14.66
CA LYS A 355 32.66 -4.43 -14.59
C LYS A 355 32.41 -3.37 -13.52
N ILE A 356 33.07 -3.46 -12.36
CA ILE A 356 32.97 -2.45 -11.29
C ILE A 356 33.34 -1.05 -11.81
N ILE A 357 34.41 -0.97 -12.60
CA ILE A 357 34.88 0.26 -13.23
C ILE A 357 33.84 0.77 -14.22
N SER A 358 33.25 -0.12 -15.02
CA SER A 358 32.25 0.24 -16.03
C SER A 358 30.93 0.80 -15.47
N TYR A 359 30.59 0.50 -14.20
CA TYR A 359 29.37 1.01 -13.57
C TYR A 359 29.44 2.51 -13.21
N GLY A 360 30.60 3.15 -13.39
CA GLY A 360 30.80 4.58 -13.15
C GLY A 360 30.54 4.96 -11.69
N ILE A 361 30.99 4.13 -10.75
CA ILE A 361 30.83 4.36 -9.31
C ILE A 361 31.71 5.56 -8.91
N SER A 362 31.14 6.53 -8.21
CA SER A 362 31.88 7.69 -7.68
C SER A 362 32.64 7.37 -6.39
N ASP A 363 32.44 6.17 -5.84
CA ASP A 363 33.13 5.69 -4.65
C ASP A 363 34.53 5.20 -5.03
N ASN A 364 35.54 5.96 -4.60
CA ASN A 364 36.94 5.66 -4.80
C ASN A 364 37.35 4.32 -4.17
N ALA A 365 36.65 3.84 -3.12
CA ALA A 365 37.00 2.59 -2.44
C ALA A 365 36.79 1.36 -3.33
N TRP A 366 35.63 1.26 -4.01
CA TRP A 366 35.37 0.14 -4.92
C TRP A 366 36.26 0.16 -6.16
N LEU A 367 36.50 1.35 -6.73
CA LEU A 367 37.36 1.51 -7.90
C LEU A 367 38.82 1.16 -7.60
N SER A 368 39.37 1.69 -6.51
CA SER A 368 40.73 1.39 -6.09
C SER A 368 40.92 -0.10 -5.79
N LEU A 369 39.98 -0.70 -5.05
CA LEU A 369 39.99 -2.12 -4.74
C LEU A 369 39.94 -2.98 -6.01
N ALA A 370 39.09 -2.63 -6.98
CA ALA A 370 39.01 -3.33 -8.26
C ALA A 370 40.36 -3.31 -8.99
N TYR A 371 41.02 -2.15 -9.08
CA TYR A 371 42.34 -2.06 -9.71
C TYR A 371 43.42 -2.88 -8.99
N VAL A 372 43.45 -2.86 -7.65
CA VAL A 372 44.36 -3.72 -6.87
C VAL A 372 44.13 -5.20 -7.19
N LYS A 373 42.86 -5.63 -7.22
CA LYS A 373 42.50 -7.03 -7.51
C LYS A 373 42.82 -7.44 -8.94
N ILE A 374 42.66 -6.54 -9.92
CA ILE A 374 43.10 -6.74 -11.31
C ILE A 374 44.63 -6.93 -11.34
N GLY A 375 45.39 -6.08 -10.63
CA GLY A 375 46.84 -6.19 -10.53
C GLY A 375 47.27 -7.56 -9.98
N ILE A 376 46.67 -8.00 -8.87
CA ILE A 376 46.97 -9.30 -8.24
C ILE A 376 46.75 -10.46 -9.23
N ASN A 377 45.63 -10.47 -9.95
CA ASN A 377 45.33 -11.55 -10.89
C ASN A 377 46.27 -11.53 -12.12
N LYS A 378 46.64 -10.35 -12.62
CA LYS A 378 47.63 -10.19 -13.69
C LYS A 378 49.02 -10.67 -13.28
N GLU A 379 49.42 -10.43 -12.02
CA GLU A 379 50.66 -10.99 -11.47
C GLU A 379 50.65 -12.52 -11.45
N ARG A 380 49.53 -13.13 -11.04
CA ARG A 380 49.37 -14.60 -11.05
C ARG A 380 49.48 -15.18 -12.46
N MET A 381 49.03 -14.43 -13.46
CA MET A 381 49.19 -14.75 -14.89
C MET A 381 50.58 -14.43 -15.47
N LYS A 382 51.50 -13.86 -14.68
CA LYS A 382 52.83 -13.38 -15.12
C LYS A 382 52.79 -12.21 -16.12
N LEU A 383 51.69 -11.48 -16.20
CA LEU A 383 51.53 -10.25 -17.00
C LEU A 383 52.03 -9.04 -16.20
N LEU A 384 53.34 -8.95 -16.01
CA LEU A 384 53.95 -8.07 -15.00
C LEU A 384 53.79 -6.57 -15.29
N ASP A 385 53.85 -6.16 -16.56
CA ASP A 385 53.68 -4.76 -16.95
C ASP A 385 52.22 -4.32 -16.80
N ASP A 386 51.27 -5.16 -17.22
CA ASP A 386 49.85 -4.89 -17.05
C ASP A 386 49.44 -4.85 -15.57
N ALA A 387 50.06 -5.69 -14.73
CA ALA A 387 49.88 -5.66 -13.29
C ALA A 387 50.40 -4.34 -12.69
N ARG A 388 51.57 -3.87 -13.16
CA ARG A 388 52.14 -2.59 -12.74
C ARG A 388 51.20 -1.43 -13.08
N THR A 389 50.65 -1.41 -14.30
CA THR A 389 49.67 -0.39 -14.71
C THR A 389 48.43 -0.41 -13.83
N ALA A 390 47.90 -1.59 -13.48
CA ALA A 390 46.74 -1.70 -12.62
C ALA A 390 47.00 -1.13 -11.21
N TYR A 391 48.15 -1.45 -10.59
CA TYR A 391 48.50 -0.89 -9.29
C TYR A 391 48.73 0.63 -9.32
N GLN A 392 49.31 1.15 -10.40
CA GLN A 392 49.46 2.61 -10.56
C GLN A 392 48.09 3.30 -10.60
N LYS A 393 47.16 2.78 -11.41
CA LYS A 393 45.78 3.29 -11.45
C LYS A 393 45.09 3.22 -10.09
N ALA A 394 45.33 2.15 -9.31
CA ALA A 394 44.80 2.07 -7.96
C ALA A 394 45.35 3.22 -7.07
N LEU A 395 46.67 3.46 -7.11
CA LEU A 395 47.32 4.47 -6.26
C LEU A 395 46.92 5.91 -6.57
N GLU A 396 46.43 6.20 -7.77
CA GLU A 396 45.88 7.52 -8.13
C GLU A 396 44.61 7.87 -7.34
N ILE A 397 43.86 6.86 -6.88
CA ILE A 397 42.55 7.01 -6.23
C ILE A 397 42.44 6.29 -4.87
N LEU A 398 43.53 5.66 -4.39
CA LEU A 398 43.55 4.92 -3.13
C LEU A 398 43.59 5.85 -1.92
N GLU A 399 42.54 5.79 -1.10
CA GLU A 399 42.46 6.46 0.20
C GLU A 399 42.80 5.53 1.38
N ASP A 400 42.52 4.23 1.23
CA ASP A 400 42.82 3.22 2.24
C ASP A 400 44.35 3.01 2.39
N LYS A 401 44.86 3.23 3.60
CA LYS A 401 46.31 3.22 3.89
C LYS A 401 46.94 1.84 3.73
N ASP A 402 46.22 0.78 4.09
CA ASP A 402 46.74 -0.58 4.06
C ASP A 402 46.79 -1.10 2.62
N LEU A 403 45.73 -0.84 1.85
CA LEU A 403 45.70 -1.15 0.41
C LEU A 403 46.73 -0.32 -0.37
N LYS A 404 46.95 0.94 0.02
CA LYS A 404 47.99 1.79 -0.54
C LYS A 404 49.39 1.22 -0.30
N ALA A 405 49.72 0.90 0.96
CA ALA A 405 51.01 0.30 1.30
C ALA A 405 51.22 -1.04 0.57
N PHE A 406 50.16 -1.87 0.47
CA PHE A 406 50.20 -3.10 -0.30
C PHE A 406 50.55 -2.85 -1.78
N ALA A 407 49.83 -1.95 -2.45
CA ALA A 407 50.05 -1.65 -3.87
C ALA A 407 51.44 -1.04 -4.14
N GLU A 408 51.94 -0.17 -3.26
CA GLU A 408 53.29 0.41 -3.33
C GLU A 408 54.38 -0.67 -3.23
N GLU A 409 54.25 -1.61 -2.28
CA GLU A 409 55.21 -2.70 -2.13
C GLU A 409 55.17 -3.65 -3.33
N ARG A 410 53.98 -3.99 -3.86
CA ARG A 410 53.88 -4.78 -5.09
C ARG A 410 54.58 -4.10 -6.27
N LEU A 411 54.39 -2.79 -6.44
CA LEU A 411 55.06 -2.03 -7.50
C LEU A 411 56.59 -2.06 -7.37
N LYS A 412 57.12 -1.92 -6.15
CA LYS A 412 58.56 -1.99 -5.89
C LYS A 412 59.13 -3.36 -6.30
N VAL A 413 58.46 -4.44 -5.90
CA VAL A 413 58.86 -5.82 -6.27
C VAL A 413 58.82 -6.03 -7.79
N LEU A 414 57.79 -5.54 -8.47
CA LEU A 414 57.65 -5.68 -9.92
C LEU A 414 58.67 -4.86 -10.72
N LYS A 415 59.13 -3.71 -10.19
CA LYS A 415 60.21 -2.93 -10.82
C LYS A 415 61.56 -3.63 -10.71
N ALA A 416 61.87 -4.19 -9.54
CA ALA A 416 63.13 -4.92 -9.32
C ALA A 416 63.27 -6.15 -10.23
N ARG A 417 62.17 -6.88 -10.47
CA ARG A 417 62.14 -8.05 -11.38
C ARG A 417 62.27 -7.69 -12.86
N GLY A 418 61.86 -6.49 -13.26
CA GLY A 418 62.03 -6.00 -14.63
C GLY A 418 63.48 -5.57 -14.91
N ALA A 419 64.16 -4.99 -13.92
CA ALA A 419 65.54 -4.54 -14.02
C ALA A 419 66.57 -5.68 -14.10
N SER A 420 66.23 -6.89 -13.66
CA SER A 420 67.12 -8.06 -13.68
C SER A 420 67.08 -8.87 -14.99
N LYS A 421 66.31 -8.43 -15.99
CA LYS A 421 66.15 -9.10 -17.30
C LYS A 421 66.75 -8.31 -18.48
N ASN A 422 67.26 -7.11 -18.20
CA ASN A 422 68.09 -6.31 -19.09
C ASN A 422 69.53 -6.36 -18.59
#